data_AF-A0A8C4RBA2-F1
#
_entry.id   AF-A0A8C4RBA2-F1
#
_cell.length_a   1.000
_cell.length_b   1.000
_cell.length_c   1.000
_cell.angle_alpha   90.00
_cell.angle_beta   90.00
_cell.angle_gamma   90.00
#
_symmetry.space_group_name_H-M   'P 1'
#
loop_
_entity.id
_entity.type
_entity.pdbx_description
1 polymer ?
#
loop_
_entity_poly.entity_id
_entity_poly.type
_entity_poly.pdbx_seq_one_letter_code
_entity_poly.pdbx_strand_id
1 'polypeptide(L)'
;MPNLDPNSAHPRIMISKDLKTATRTRAKQKYPEHPDRFDVYPQVLSSDSFSSGRHYWEVDVSSSSWCRIGVAFNSMGRKGGGNERLLGWNMKSSGRTWIGFAF
;
A
#
# COMPACT_ATOMS: atom_id res chain seq x y z
N MET A 1 -7.21 13.82 -1.32
CA MET A 1 -7.04 12.35 -1.34
C MET A 1 -5.65 12.05 -1.88
N PRO A 2 -4.83 11.27 -1.17
CA PRO A 2 -3.46 10.98 -1.57
C PRO A 2 -3.40 10.27 -2.93
N ASN A 3 -2.29 10.39 -3.67
CA ASN A 3 -2.04 9.61 -4.88
C ASN A 3 -1.37 8.28 -4.51
N LEU A 4 -1.71 7.21 -5.23
CA LEU A 4 -1.01 5.91 -5.15
C LEU A 4 0.35 6.00 -5.84
N ASP A 5 1.38 5.43 -5.23
CA ASP A 5 2.72 5.33 -5.81
C ASP A 5 2.90 4.00 -6.57
N PRO A 6 3.03 4.01 -7.91
CA PRO A 6 3.29 2.82 -8.70
C PRO A 6 4.64 2.15 -8.44
N ASN A 7 5.61 2.86 -7.88
CA ASN A 7 6.93 2.31 -7.59
C ASN A 7 6.89 1.37 -6.38
N SER A 8 6.05 1.68 -5.40
CA SER A 8 5.80 0.80 -4.25
C SER A 8 4.92 -0.41 -4.56
N ALA A 9 4.08 -0.32 -5.60
CA ALA A 9 3.00 -1.27 -5.85
C ALA A 9 3.49 -2.69 -6.13
N HIS A 10 2.97 -3.67 -5.38
CA HIS A 10 3.23 -5.07 -5.69
C HIS A 10 2.76 -5.42 -7.12
N PRO A 11 3.45 -6.28 -7.88
CA PRO A 11 3.09 -6.62 -9.26
C PRO A 11 1.67 -7.14 -9.46
N ARG A 12 0.98 -7.62 -8.43
CA ARG A 12 -0.44 -8.05 -8.50
C ARG A 12 -1.46 -6.93 -8.20
N ILE A 13 -1.01 -5.69 -7.98
CA ILE A 13 -1.87 -4.52 -7.81
C ILE A 13 -1.82 -3.71 -9.10
N MET A 14 -2.97 -3.54 -9.73
CA MET A 14 -3.14 -2.62 -10.86
C MET A 14 -3.56 -1.26 -10.32
N ILE A 15 -2.90 -0.20 -10.76
CA ILE A 15 -3.24 1.18 -10.41
C ILE A 15 -3.90 1.85 -11.62
N SER A 16 -5.00 2.55 -11.39
CA SER A 16 -5.67 3.36 -12.41
C SER A 16 -4.80 4.54 -12.84
N LYS A 17 -5.05 5.08 -14.05
CA LYS A 17 -4.26 6.19 -14.59
C LYS A 17 -4.29 7.46 -13.73
N ASP A 18 -5.37 7.68 -13.00
CA ASP A 18 -5.54 8.81 -12.08
C ASP A 18 -4.86 8.60 -10.71
N LEU A 19 -4.22 7.45 -10.50
CA LEU A 19 -3.56 7.06 -9.25
C LEU A 19 -4.50 7.04 -8.03
N LYS A 20 -5.82 6.87 -8.23
CA LYS A 20 -6.81 6.85 -7.15
C LYS A 20 -7.35 5.47 -6.82
N THR A 21 -7.24 4.52 -7.75
CA THR A 21 -7.81 3.18 -7.59
C THR A 21 -6.71 2.13 -7.62
N ALA A 22 -6.73 1.24 -6.63
CA ALA A 22 -5.90 0.04 -6.59
C ALA A 22 -6.79 -1.20 -6.71
N THR A 23 -6.48 -2.07 -7.67
CA THR A 23 -7.21 -3.32 -7.89
C THR A 23 -6.28 -4.51 -7.84
N ARG A 24 -6.60 -5.48 -6.99
CA ARG A 24 -5.87 -6.76 -6.98
C ARG A 24 -6.25 -7.58 -8.20
N THR A 25 -5.25 -7.99 -8.96
CA THR A 25 -5.41 -8.77 -10.19
C THR A 25 -4.71 -10.12 -10.06
N ARG A 26 -5.17 -11.11 -10.84
CA ARG A 26 -4.50 -12.43 -10.93
C ARG A 26 -3.19 -12.33 -11.71
N ALA A 27 -3.20 -11.58 -12.81
CA ALA A 27 -2.04 -11.31 -13.64
C ALA A 27 -1.07 -10.33 -12.96
N LYS A 28 0.23 -10.53 -13.18
CA LYS A 28 1.23 -9.55 -12.78
C LYS A 28 1.26 -8.40 -13.79
N GLN A 29 1.21 -7.18 -13.27
CA GLN A 29 1.43 -5.94 -14.00
C GLN A 29 2.92 -5.80 -14.31
N LYS A 30 3.23 -5.19 -15.47
CA LYS A 30 4.60 -4.98 -15.94
C LYS A 30 5.22 -3.74 -15.31
N TYR A 31 5.39 -3.75 -14.00
CA TYR A 31 6.12 -2.69 -13.34
C TYR A 31 7.63 -2.94 -13.42
N PRO A 32 8.45 -1.90 -13.60
CA PRO A 32 9.90 -2.02 -13.52
C PRO A 32 10.33 -2.40 -12.11
N GLU A 33 11.46 -3.09 -11.96
CA GLU A 33 12.03 -3.34 -10.64
C GLU A 33 12.33 -2.02 -9.92
N HIS A 34 12.00 -1.98 -8.62
CA HIS A 34 12.21 -0.79 -7.79
C HIS A 34 12.51 -1.21 -6.35
N PRO A 35 13.42 -0.51 -5.63
CA PRO A 35 13.74 -0.81 -4.23
C PRO A 35 12.49 -0.72 -3.33
N ASP A 36 11.62 0.26 -3.59
CA ASP A 36 10.41 0.47 -2.78
C ASP A 36 9.27 -0.51 -3.06
N ARG A 37 9.41 -1.36 -4.09
CA ARG A 37 8.36 -2.26 -4.54
C ARG A 37 8.16 -3.42 -3.57
N PHE A 38 6.93 -3.64 -3.14
CA PHE A 38 6.58 -4.87 -2.45
C PHE A 38 6.68 -6.09 -3.36
N ASP A 39 7.36 -7.14 -2.90
CA ASP A 39 7.62 -8.36 -3.67
C ASP A 39 6.81 -9.58 -3.19
N VAL A 40 6.43 -9.62 -1.91
CA VAL A 40 5.71 -10.74 -1.30
C VAL A 40 4.21 -10.46 -1.16
N TYR A 41 3.85 -9.32 -0.57
CA TYR A 41 2.46 -9.02 -0.21
C TYR A 41 1.82 -8.03 -1.19
N PRO A 42 0.54 -8.22 -1.59
CA PRO A 42 -0.15 -7.32 -2.51
C PRO A 42 -0.54 -6.00 -1.83
N GLN A 43 0.42 -5.08 -1.77
CA GLN A 43 0.33 -3.79 -1.09
C GLN A 43 0.77 -2.65 -2.03
N VAL A 44 0.39 -1.42 -1.70
CA VAL A 44 0.73 -0.20 -2.45
C VAL A 44 0.63 1.01 -1.52
N LEU A 45 1.59 1.93 -1.62
CA LEU A 45 1.70 3.09 -0.76
C LEU A 45 1.16 4.34 -1.44
N SER A 46 1.02 5.41 -0.67
CA SER A 46 0.82 6.73 -1.27
C SER A 46 2.18 7.34 -1.64
N SER A 47 2.20 8.21 -2.65
CA SER A 47 3.35 9.09 -2.90
C SER A 47 3.43 10.26 -1.92
N ASP A 48 2.34 10.58 -1.24
CA ASP A 48 2.26 11.67 -0.29
C ASP A 48 2.68 11.19 1.10
N SER A 49 3.47 12.00 1.82
CA SER A 49 3.85 11.76 3.22
C SER A 49 3.53 12.98 4.07
N PHE A 50 3.24 12.74 5.35
CA PHE A 50 2.84 13.78 6.29
C PHE A 50 3.75 13.74 7.52
N SER A 51 4.37 14.86 7.86
CA SER A 51 5.27 14.99 9.01
C SER A 51 4.61 15.62 10.24
N SER A 52 3.46 16.28 10.07
CA SER A 52 2.73 16.98 11.11
C SER A 52 1.28 17.29 10.68
N GLY A 53 0.45 17.74 11.62
CA GLY A 53 -0.94 18.14 11.35
C GLY A 53 -1.96 17.01 11.45
N ARG A 54 -3.21 17.31 11.06
CA ARG A 54 -4.32 16.35 10.96
C ARG A 54 -4.73 16.21 9.51
N HIS A 55 -4.83 14.97 9.04
CA HIS A 55 -5.15 14.64 7.66
C HIS A 55 -6.32 13.67 7.62
N TYR A 56 -7.17 13.79 6.60
CA TYR A 56 -8.35 12.96 6.43
C TYR A 56 -8.48 12.53 4.97
N TRP A 57 -8.88 11.29 4.76
CA TRP A 57 -9.22 10.75 3.45
C TRP A 57 -10.27 9.66 3.58
N GLU A 58 -11.00 9.46 2.50
CA GLU A 58 -12.01 8.41 2.37
C GLU A 58 -11.57 7.45 1.27
N VAL A 59 -12.00 6.19 1.40
CA VAL A 59 -11.72 5.15 0.41
C VAL A 59 -12.99 4.36 0.19
N ASP A 60 -13.40 4.24 -1.07
CA ASP A 60 -14.46 3.33 -1.44
C ASP A 60 -13.93 1.89 -1.51
N VAL A 61 -14.54 1.00 -0.73
CA VAL A 61 -14.22 -0.44 -0.66
C VAL A 61 -15.36 -1.33 -1.12
N SER A 62 -16.44 -0.74 -1.64
CA SER A 62 -17.67 -1.45 -2.03
C SER A 62 -17.43 -2.58 -3.04
N SER A 63 -16.44 -2.42 -3.91
CA SER A 63 -16.09 -3.39 -4.95
C SER A 63 -15.08 -4.47 -4.50
N SER A 64 -14.71 -4.53 -3.23
CA SER A 64 -13.71 -5.48 -2.73
C SER A 64 -14.25 -6.39 -1.64
N SER A 65 -14.12 -7.70 -1.84
CA SER A 65 -14.45 -8.71 -0.82
C SER A 65 -13.42 -8.77 0.32
N TRP A 66 -12.23 -8.20 0.10
CA TRP A 66 -11.15 -8.16 1.09
C TRP A 66 -10.24 -6.96 0.81
N CYS A 67 -10.63 -5.81 1.36
CA CYS A 67 -9.81 -4.61 1.41
C CYS A 67 -9.69 -4.16 2.86
N ARG A 68 -8.75 -3.27 3.07
CA ARG A 68 -8.08 -3.11 4.32
C ARG A 68 -7.25 -1.80 4.17
N ILE A 69 -7.21 -0.82 5.07
CA ILE A 69 -6.62 0.52 4.77
C ILE A 69 -5.83 1.09 5.96
N GLY A 70 -4.54 1.39 5.81
CA GLY A 70 -3.71 1.75 6.97
C GLY A 70 -2.71 2.88 6.76
N VAL A 71 -1.92 3.06 7.82
CA VAL A 71 -0.79 3.98 7.96
C VAL A 71 0.47 3.11 8.16
N ALA A 72 1.55 3.37 7.44
CA ALA A 72 2.89 2.81 7.71
C ALA A 72 3.90 3.90 8.06
N PHE A 73 5.15 3.57 8.34
CA PHE A 73 6.27 4.50 8.32
C PHE A 73 7.24 4.19 7.17
N ASN A 74 7.96 5.20 6.68
CA ASN A 74 8.72 5.07 5.43
C ASN A 74 9.84 4.04 5.58
N SER A 75 10.26 3.84 6.83
CA SER A 75 11.20 2.82 7.30
C SER A 75 10.65 1.38 7.29
N MET A 76 9.43 1.13 6.84
CA MET A 76 8.87 -0.21 6.69
C MET A 76 9.56 -0.95 5.54
N GLY A 77 10.04 -2.17 5.82
CA GLY A 77 10.72 -2.99 4.83
C GLY A 77 9.80 -3.37 3.66
N ARG A 78 10.35 -3.36 2.44
CA ARG A 78 9.61 -3.60 1.19
C ARG A 78 9.87 -4.98 0.57
N LYS A 79 10.95 -5.66 0.99
CA LYS A 79 11.42 -6.93 0.40
C LYS A 79 11.49 -8.06 1.41
N GLY A 80 11.12 -9.28 1.01
CA GLY A 80 11.19 -10.49 1.84
C GLY A 80 9.96 -10.73 2.75
N GLY A 81 9.88 -11.93 3.34
CA GLY A 81 8.79 -12.33 4.24
C GLY A 81 9.00 -11.87 5.68
N GLY A 82 7.94 -11.93 6.50
CA GLY A 82 8.00 -11.61 7.94
C GLY A 82 6.92 -10.63 8.37
N ASN A 83 6.44 -10.80 9.61
CA ASN A 83 5.37 -9.98 10.18
C ASN A 83 5.77 -8.50 10.27
N GLU A 84 7.06 -8.17 10.36
CA GLU A 84 7.52 -6.79 10.38
C GLU A 84 7.40 -6.03 9.05
N ARG A 85 7.00 -6.71 7.97
CA ARG A 85 6.75 -6.09 6.66
C ARG A 85 5.26 -6.04 6.32
N LEU A 86 4.44 -6.55 7.22
CA LEU A 86 2.99 -6.48 7.13
C LEU A 86 2.51 -5.23 7.86
N LEU A 87 1.68 -4.45 7.18
CA LEU A 87 0.90 -3.41 7.84
C LEU A 87 0.01 -4.03 8.92
N GLY A 88 0.06 -3.46 10.12
CA GLY A 88 -0.65 -3.88 11.33
C GLY A 88 0.11 -4.86 12.24
N TRP A 89 1.31 -5.33 11.86
CA TRP A 89 2.03 -6.44 12.55
C TRP A 89 3.45 -6.10 13.01
N ASN A 90 3.83 -4.83 12.92
CA ASN A 90 4.99 -4.26 13.62
C ASN A 90 4.54 -3.07 14.49
N MET A 91 5.36 -2.67 15.46
CA MET A 91 5.16 -1.43 16.23
C MET A 91 5.13 -0.15 15.37
N LYS A 92 5.27 -0.27 14.04
CA LYS A 92 5.26 0.80 13.05
C LYS A 92 3.97 0.82 12.22
N SER A 93 2.96 0.02 12.54
CA SER A 93 1.66 0.04 11.87
C SER A 93 0.59 -0.59 12.78
N SER A 94 -0.47 0.16 13.08
CA SER A 94 -1.49 -0.23 14.07
C SER A 94 -2.80 -0.66 13.43
N GLY A 95 -3.38 -1.78 13.93
CA GLY A 95 -4.78 -2.18 13.79
C GLY A 95 -4.98 -3.60 13.22
N ARG A 96 -6.22 -4.10 13.07
CA ARG A 96 -6.57 -5.36 12.38
C ARG A 96 -7.05 -5.18 10.92
N THR A 97 -6.39 -5.91 10.02
CA THR A 97 -6.75 -6.24 8.61
C THR A 97 -6.45 -5.09 7.58
N TRP A 98 -5.27 -5.12 6.87
CA TRP A 98 -4.61 -4.01 6.02
C TRP A 98 -4.18 -4.28 4.50
N ILE A 99 -4.58 -3.42 3.53
CA ILE A 99 -3.98 -3.05 2.23
C ILE A 99 -3.44 -1.68 2.60
N GLY A 100 -2.19 -1.64 3.03
CA GLY A 100 -1.70 -0.41 3.60
C GLY A 100 -1.20 0.52 2.53
N PHE A 101 -1.71 1.75 2.59
CA PHE A 101 -0.97 2.95 2.29
C PHE A 101 0.11 3.13 3.37
N ALA A 102 1.25 3.70 3.02
CA ALA A 102 2.37 3.93 3.93
C ALA A 102 2.62 5.41 4.08
N PHE A 103 3.05 5.77 5.28
CA PHE A 103 3.89 6.91 5.58
C PHE A 103 5.31 6.36 5.68
#